data_AF-A0A182QST0-F1
#
_entry.id   AF-A0A182QST0-F1
#
_cell.length_a   1.000
_cell.length_b   1.000
_cell.length_c   1.000
_cell.angle_alpha   90.00
_cell.angle_beta   90.00
_cell.angle_gamma   90.00
#
_symmetry.space_group_name_H-M   'P 1'
#
loop_
_entity.id
_entity.type
_entity.pdbx_description
1 polymer ?
#
loop_
_entity_poly.entity_id
_entity_poly.type
_entity_poly.pdbx_seq_one_letter_code
_entity_poly.pdbx_strand_id
1 'polypeptide(L)'
;LQVVPMSKHHEHGPADFSLSTTLHHHLLPSADDVRERLKSAEQFLLQMAGLQRPPPDLDIQTGSVVALKTIPKGTQYGPFVGKLLREPMDRRFAWEVIDLDIRGWLDATLEPTNWMKHIRCTSSSAEANVQHFLKDGHSDSGTRYGSFCQN
;
A
#
# COMPACT_ATOMS: atom_id res chain seq x y z
N LEU A 1 72.09 25.54 -41.54
CA LEU A 1 72.41 24.14 -41.21
C LEU A 1 72.62 24.05 -39.71
N GLN A 2 71.66 23.48 -38.99
CA GLN A 2 71.76 23.22 -37.56
C GLN A 2 71.42 21.74 -37.35
N VAL A 3 72.35 21.04 -36.71
CA VAL A 3 72.36 19.58 -36.52
C VAL A 3 71.64 19.26 -35.22
N VAL A 4 70.71 18.29 -35.23
CA VAL A 4 70.12 17.72 -34.01
C VAL A 4 70.20 16.19 -34.11
N PRO A 5 70.72 15.49 -33.10
CA PRO A 5 71.04 14.07 -33.20
C PRO A 5 69.82 13.15 -33.00
N MET A 6 69.97 11.92 -33.51
CA MET A 6 69.00 10.84 -33.48
C MET A 6 68.93 10.07 -32.15
N SER A 7 67.77 9.42 -31.99
CA SER A 7 67.55 8.09 -31.38
C SER A 7 67.03 8.06 -29.94
N LYS A 8 65.85 7.45 -29.76
CA LYS A 8 65.74 6.06 -29.29
C LYS A 8 64.29 5.54 -29.42
N HIS A 9 64.14 4.39 -30.05
CA HIS A 9 62.99 3.51 -29.88
C HIS A 9 62.97 2.97 -28.44
N HIS A 10 61.79 2.88 -27.81
CA HIS A 10 61.40 1.91 -26.77
C HIS A 10 59.85 1.96 -26.72
N GLU A 11 59.18 0.95 -27.25
CA GLU A 11 58.60 -0.20 -26.51
C GLU A 11 57.17 0.10 -26.01
N HIS A 12 56.23 -0.66 -26.56
CA HIS A 12 54.82 -0.74 -26.17
C HIS A 12 54.71 -1.26 -24.72
N GLY A 13 54.08 -0.49 -23.83
CA GLY A 13 53.62 -0.92 -22.52
C GLY A 13 52.14 -0.51 -22.34
N PRO A 14 51.33 -1.29 -21.61
CA PRO A 14 49.88 -1.29 -21.78
C PRO A 14 49.22 -0.02 -21.27
N ALA A 15 48.06 0.30 -21.86
CA ALA A 15 47.18 1.35 -21.40
C ALA A 15 46.83 1.16 -19.92
N ASP A 16 47.22 2.12 -19.08
CA ASP A 16 46.68 2.28 -17.75
C ASP A 16 45.21 2.69 -17.87
N PHE A 17 44.33 1.69 -17.99
CA PHE A 17 42.94 1.83 -17.61
C PHE A 17 42.91 2.10 -16.11
N SER A 18 43.00 3.38 -15.73
CA SER A 18 42.65 3.84 -14.41
C SER A 18 41.13 3.67 -14.25
N LEU A 19 40.71 2.44 -13.91
CA LEU A 19 39.38 2.19 -13.38
C LEU A 19 39.25 3.04 -12.12
N SER A 20 38.41 4.06 -12.20
CA SER A 20 37.93 4.79 -11.03
C SER A 20 37.11 3.80 -10.20
N THR A 21 37.77 3.05 -9.32
CA THR A 21 37.12 2.24 -8.30
C THR A 21 36.67 3.19 -7.22
N THR A 22 35.52 3.85 -7.47
CA THR A 22 34.69 4.36 -6.38
C THR A 22 34.25 3.16 -5.56
N LEU A 23 35.09 2.77 -4.60
CA LEU A 23 34.72 1.88 -3.51
C LEU A 23 33.56 2.55 -2.80
N HIS A 24 32.34 2.11 -3.09
CA HIS A 24 31.20 2.31 -2.22
C HIS A 24 31.51 1.59 -0.90
N HIS A 25 32.22 2.27 0.00
CA HIS A 25 32.32 1.85 1.39
C HIS A 25 30.88 1.75 1.91
N HIS A 26 30.40 0.52 2.09
CA HIS A 26 29.20 0.22 2.84
C HIS A 26 29.41 0.71 4.28
N LEU A 27 29.06 1.97 4.54
CA LEU A 27 28.89 2.50 5.88
C LEU A 27 27.86 1.61 6.58
N LEU A 28 28.29 0.92 7.63
CA LEU A 28 27.37 0.27 8.54
C LEU A 28 26.41 1.35 9.07
N PRO A 29 25.09 1.12 9.04
CA PRO A 29 24.12 2.11 9.51
C PRO A 29 24.43 2.47 10.96
N SER A 30 24.38 3.77 11.27
CA SER A 30 24.58 4.26 12.65
C SER A 30 23.56 3.61 13.58
N ALA A 31 23.89 3.47 14.87
CA ALA A 31 22.93 3.01 15.87
C ALA A 31 21.64 3.86 15.88
N ASP A 32 21.75 5.15 15.52
CA ASP A 32 20.61 6.04 15.37
C ASP A 32 19.79 5.74 14.11
N ASP A 33 20.43 5.44 12.97
CA ASP A 33 19.74 5.02 11.74
C ASP A 33 18.97 3.72 11.95
N VAL A 34 19.58 2.75 12.64
CA VAL A 34 18.92 1.47 12.96
C VAL A 34 17.72 1.71 13.88
N ARG A 35 17.87 2.59 14.89
CA ARG A 35 16.79 2.95 15.82
C ARG A 35 15.62 3.63 15.12
N GLU A 36 15.87 4.59 14.24
CA GLU A 36 14.80 5.29 13.51
C GLU A 36 14.09 4.36 12.52
N ARG A 37 14.82 3.47 11.85
CA ARG A 37 14.21 2.44 10.98
C ARG A 37 13.35 1.46 11.77
N LEU A 38 13.78 1.06 12.97
CA LEU A 38 12.99 0.22 13.87
C LEU A 38 11.70 0.94 14.31
N LYS A 39 11.78 2.21 14.73
CA LYS A 39 10.59 3.00 15.09
C LYS A 39 9.62 3.14 13.92
N SER A 40 10.13 3.41 12.71
CA SER A 40 9.31 3.51 11.51
C SER A 40 8.64 2.17 11.18
N ALA A 41 9.37 1.06 11.28
CA ALA A 41 8.82 -0.27 11.09
C ALA A 41 7.77 -0.61 12.16
N GLU A 42 8.01 -0.29 13.44
CA GLU A 42 7.04 -0.46 14.53
C GLU A 42 5.78 0.36 14.29
N GLN A 43 5.91 1.64 13.94
CA GLN A 43 4.76 2.49 13.59
C GLN A 43 3.98 1.95 12.40
N PHE A 44 4.69 1.48 11.37
CA PHE A 44 4.07 0.86 10.21
C PHE A 44 3.32 -0.40 10.61
N LEU A 45 3.93 -1.30 11.39
CA LEU A 45 3.28 -2.52 11.87
C LEU A 45 2.08 -2.23 12.76
N LEU A 46 2.16 -1.23 13.64
CA LEU A 46 1.04 -0.79 14.47
C LEU A 46 -0.09 -0.19 13.62
N GLN A 47 0.25 0.59 12.59
CA GLN A 47 -0.73 1.13 11.66
C GLN A 47 -1.41 0.01 10.87
N MET A 48 -0.64 -0.95 10.36
CA MET A 48 -1.16 -2.11 9.64
C MET A 48 -2.01 -2.99 10.55
N ALA A 49 -1.61 -3.21 11.80
CA ALA A 49 -2.40 -3.93 12.80
C ALA A 49 -3.69 -3.19 13.16
N GLY A 50 -3.66 -1.85 13.18
CA GLY A 50 -4.83 -1.01 13.38
C GLY A 50 -5.87 -1.17 12.27
N LEU A 51 -5.42 -1.32 11.01
CA LEU A 51 -6.31 -1.59 9.88
C LEU A 51 -7.01 -2.95 9.95
N GLN A 52 -6.46 -3.91 10.72
CA GLN A 52 -7.05 -5.24 10.88
C GLN A 52 -8.24 -5.28 11.84
N ARG A 53 -8.38 -4.26 12.70
CA ARG A 53 -9.46 -4.18 13.68
C ARG A 53 -10.52 -3.22 13.19
N PRO A 54 -11.79 -3.45 13.53
CA PRO A 54 -12.77 -2.40 13.39
C PRO A 54 -12.28 -1.15 14.16
N PRO A 55 -12.49 0.06 13.59
CA PRO A 55 -12.25 1.32 14.27
C PRO A 55 -12.88 1.37 15.68
N PRO A 56 -12.35 2.17 16.63
CA PRO A 56 -12.80 2.15 18.03
C PRO A 56 -14.28 2.52 18.26
N ASP A 57 -14.92 3.10 17.24
CA ASP A 57 -16.32 3.48 17.23
C ASP A 57 -17.25 2.41 16.63
N LEU A 58 -16.67 1.29 16.19
CA LEU A 58 -17.34 0.16 15.54
C LEU A 58 -17.00 -1.16 16.25
N ASP A 59 -17.92 -2.11 16.18
CA ASP A 59 -17.74 -3.47 16.66
C ASP A 59 -18.34 -4.49 15.68
N ILE A 60 -17.88 -5.73 15.72
CA ILE A 60 -18.45 -6.83 14.93
C ILE A 60 -19.27 -7.72 15.85
N GLN A 61 -20.59 -7.64 15.72
CA GLN A 61 -21.54 -8.44 16.50
C GLN A 61 -22.31 -9.38 15.59
N THR A 62 -22.27 -10.68 15.89
CA THR A 62 -22.99 -11.72 15.13
C THR A 62 -22.71 -11.66 13.61
N GLY A 63 -21.45 -11.32 13.25
CA GLY A 63 -21.03 -11.22 11.84
C GLY A 63 -21.56 -10.00 11.09
N SER A 64 -21.95 -8.94 11.81
CA SER A 64 -22.35 -7.64 11.25
C SER A 64 -21.65 -6.51 11.98
N VAL A 65 -21.39 -5.40 11.29
CA VAL A 65 -20.80 -4.20 11.90
C VAL A 65 -21.88 -3.38 12.61
N VAL A 66 -21.61 -2.96 13.84
CA VAL A 66 -22.48 -2.07 14.63
C VAL A 66 -21.70 -0.87 15.13
N ALA A 67 -22.38 0.27 15.27
CA ALA A 67 -21.81 1.47 15.86
C ALA A 67 -21.88 1.39 17.39
N LEU A 68 -20.76 1.69 18.06
CA LEU A 68 -20.68 1.76 19.52
C LEU A 68 -21.07 3.14 20.06
N LYS A 69 -21.05 4.16 19.20
CA LYS A 69 -21.43 5.53 19.50
C LYS A 69 -22.01 6.20 18.25
N THR A 70 -22.62 7.37 18.42
CA THR A 70 -23.07 8.19 17.29
C THR A 70 -21.88 8.51 16.38
N ILE A 71 -22.03 8.18 15.09
CA ILE A 71 -21.03 8.45 14.06
C ILE A 71 -21.43 9.74 13.33
N PRO A 72 -20.57 10.76 13.28
CA PRO A 72 -20.87 11.97 12.52
C PRO A 72 -21.09 11.66 11.04
N LYS A 73 -22.15 12.24 10.46
CA LYS A 73 -22.32 12.27 9.00
C LYS A 73 -21.08 12.91 8.38
N GLY A 74 -20.47 12.26 7.38
CA GLY A 74 -19.16 12.70 6.91
C GLY A 74 -18.06 11.67 7.10
N THR A 75 -18.20 10.81 8.11
CA THR A 75 -17.13 9.91 8.53
C THR A 75 -16.82 8.90 7.44
N GLN A 76 -15.53 8.78 7.12
CA GLN A 76 -15.02 7.87 6.09
C GLN A 76 -14.27 6.73 6.77
N TYR A 77 -14.66 5.51 6.44
CA TYR A 77 -13.96 4.29 6.85
C TYR A 77 -13.33 3.61 5.65
N GLY A 78 -12.12 3.09 5.81
CA GLY A 78 -11.42 2.41 4.74
C GLY A 78 -9.92 2.25 5.01
N PRO A 79 -9.19 1.63 4.07
CA PRO A 79 -9.70 1.07 2.82
C PRO A 79 -10.35 -0.32 2.99
N PHE A 80 -11.29 -0.70 2.11
CA PHE A 80 -11.65 -2.12 1.96
C PHE A 80 -10.44 -2.89 1.41
N VAL A 81 -10.03 -3.95 2.10
CA VAL A 81 -8.87 -4.77 1.74
C VAL A 81 -9.34 -6.08 1.14
N GLY A 82 -8.89 -6.38 -0.07
CA GLY A 82 -9.24 -7.63 -0.74
C GLY A 82 -8.42 -7.83 -2.00
N LYS A 83 -8.61 -8.98 -2.63
CA LYS A 83 -7.98 -9.31 -3.90
C LYS A 83 -8.92 -8.94 -5.05
N LEU A 84 -8.42 -8.20 -6.03
CA LEU A 84 -9.17 -7.95 -7.27
C LEU A 84 -9.23 -9.22 -8.10
N LEU A 85 -10.44 -9.71 -8.37
CA LEU A 85 -10.74 -10.92 -9.12
C LEU A 85 -11.75 -10.63 -10.23
N ARG A 86 -11.82 -11.50 -11.24
CA ARG A 86 -12.84 -11.41 -12.29
C ARG A 86 -14.22 -11.84 -11.78
N GLU A 87 -14.26 -12.81 -10.88
CA GLU A 87 -15.45 -13.32 -10.20
C GLU A 87 -15.11 -13.52 -8.72
N PRO A 88 -16.04 -13.26 -7.80
CA PRO A 88 -15.80 -13.43 -6.37
C PRO A 88 -15.91 -14.91 -5.97
N MET A 89 -15.15 -15.30 -4.95
CA MET A 89 -15.30 -16.59 -4.27
C MET A 89 -16.61 -16.65 -3.49
N ASP A 90 -16.94 -15.58 -2.77
CA ASP A 90 -18.22 -15.42 -2.08
C ASP A 90 -18.69 -13.97 -2.23
N ARG A 91 -19.82 -13.80 -2.94
CA ARG A 91 -20.39 -12.49 -3.25
C ARG A 91 -20.80 -11.70 -2.01
N ARG A 92 -20.95 -12.35 -0.85
CA ARG A 92 -21.26 -11.69 0.42
C ARG A 92 -20.09 -10.88 0.98
N PHE A 93 -18.86 -11.23 0.61
CA PHE A 93 -17.63 -10.62 1.10
C PHE A 93 -16.86 -9.89 -0.01
N ALA A 94 -17.53 -9.60 -1.12
CA ALA A 94 -16.91 -8.98 -2.29
C ALA A 94 -17.68 -7.76 -2.75
N TRP A 95 -16.96 -6.73 -3.19
CA TRP A 95 -17.54 -5.52 -3.77
C TRP A 95 -17.27 -5.48 -5.26
N GLU A 96 -18.30 -5.21 -6.07
CA GLU A 96 -18.12 -5.01 -7.50
C GLU A 96 -17.39 -3.68 -7.73
N VAL A 97 -16.37 -3.71 -8.57
CA VAL A 97 -15.56 -2.56 -8.96
C VAL A 97 -15.78 -2.33 -10.44
N ILE A 98 -16.29 -1.14 -10.77
CA ILE A 98 -16.50 -0.69 -12.14
C ILE A 98 -15.85 0.68 -12.26
N ASP A 99 -14.71 0.72 -12.98
CA ASP A 99 -13.97 1.93 -13.34
C ASP A 99 -13.64 1.87 -14.85
N LEU A 100 -13.03 2.92 -15.41
CA LEU A 100 -12.78 3.08 -16.85
C LEU A 100 -12.09 1.84 -17.48
N ASP A 101 -11.05 1.33 -16.83
CA ASP A 101 -10.24 0.21 -17.32
C ASP A 101 -10.34 -1.05 -16.44
N ILE A 102 -11.09 -0.99 -15.34
CA ILE A 102 -11.17 -2.07 -14.35
C ILE A 102 -12.63 -2.47 -14.15
N ARG A 103 -12.91 -3.73 -14.47
CA ARG A 103 -14.15 -4.39 -14.10
C ARG A 103 -13.86 -5.70 -13.41
N GLY A 104 -14.34 -5.84 -12.18
CA GLY A 104 -14.14 -7.06 -11.40
C GLY A 104 -14.72 -6.93 -10.00
N TRP A 105 -14.21 -7.76 -9.10
CA TRP A 105 -14.66 -7.89 -7.73
C TRP A 105 -13.48 -7.76 -6.79
N LEU A 106 -13.58 -6.87 -5.82
CA LEU A 106 -12.65 -6.81 -4.71
C LEU A 106 -13.12 -7.79 -3.64
N ASP A 107 -12.49 -8.96 -3.60
CA ASP A 107 -12.89 -10.10 -2.78
C ASP A 107 -12.11 -10.16 -1.47
N ALA A 108 -12.84 -10.14 -0.33
CA ALA A 108 -12.28 -10.25 1.02
C ALA A 108 -12.64 -11.59 1.71
N THR A 109 -13.10 -12.60 0.97
CA THR A 109 -13.52 -13.91 1.51
C THR A 109 -12.39 -14.53 2.33
N LEU A 110 -11.18 -14.54 1.78
CA LEU A 110 -9.99 -15.08 2.43
C LEU A 110 -9.21 -14.04 3.25
N GLU A 111 -9.70 -12.80 3.35
CA GLU A 111 -9.02 -11.72 4.07
C GLU A 111 -9.51 -11.66 5.52
N PRO A 112 -8.78 -12.23 6.49
CA PRO A 112 -9.28 -12.35 7.86
C PRO A 112 -9.36 -11.01 8.58
N THR A 113 -8.64 -10.00 8.11
CA THR A 113 -8.48 -8.71 8.78
C THR A 113 -9.40 -7.62 8.24
N ASN A 114 -10.13 -7.86 7.16
CA ASN A 114 -11.03 -6.86 6.60
C ASN A 114 -12.36 -6.87 7.37
N TRP A 115 -12.49 -5.98 8.35
CA TRP A 115 -13.73 -5.80 9.11
C TRP A 115 -14.89 -5.28 8.24
N MET A 116 -14.61 -4.53 7.16
CA MET A 116 -15.63 -3.95 6.28
C MET A 116 -16.40 -5.01 5.49
N LYS A 117 -15.86 -6.23 5.34
CA LYS A 117 -16.58 -7.36 4.72
C LYS A 117 -17.82 -7.81 5.49
N HIS A 118 -17.95 -7.37 6.75
CA HIS A 118 -19.10 -7.66 7.60
C HIS A 118 -20.19 -6.56 7.53
N ILE A 119 -19.99 -5.49 6.76
CA ILE A 119 -21.03 -4.48 6.53
C ILE A 119 -22.14 -5.12 5.67
N ARG A 120 -23.36 -5.12 6.19
CA ARG A 120 -24.52 -5.68 5.48
C ARG A 120 -25.00 -4.72 4.40
N CYS A 121 -25.40 -5.28 3.27
CA CYS A 121 -26.08 -4.54 2.22
C CYS A 121 -27.59 -4.57 2.45
N THR A 122 -28.27 -3.47 2.19
CA THR A 122 -29.74 -3.37 2.14
C THR A 122 -30.14 -2.80 0.78
N SER A 123 -31.28 -3.23 0.24
CA SER A 123 -31.91 -2.61 -0.92
C SER A 123 -32.85 -1.46 -0.54
N SER A 124 -33.09 -1.25 0.75
CA SER A 124 -33.93 -0.16 1.27
C SER A 124 -33.11 1.10 1.49
N SER A 125 -33.38 2.15 0.73
CA SER A 125 -32.76 3.46 0.94
C SER A 125 -33.07 4.07 2.32
N ALA A 126 -34.16 3.64 2.97
CA ALA A 126 -34.53 4.14 4.30
C ALA A 126 -33.67 3.54 5.42
N GLU A 127 -33.09 2.36 5.19
CA GLU A 127 -32.20 1.66 6.12
C GLU A 127 -30.72 1.89 5.80
N ALA A 128 -30.43 2.33 4.57
CA ALA A 128 -29.07 2.60 4.11
C ALA A 128 -28.50 3.80 4.86
N ASN A 129 -27.57 3.52 5.76
CA ASN A 129 -26.79 4.52 6.47
C ASN A 129 -25.34 4.55 6.01
N VAL A 130 -24.99 3.86 4.91
CA VAL A 130 -23.62 3.78 4.40
C VAL A 130 -23.62 3.87 2.87
N GLN A 131 -22.70 4.64 2.30
CA GLN A 131 -22.40 4.65 0.86
C GLN A 131 -20.96 4.23 0.59
N HIS A 132 -20.75 3.31 -0.35
CA HIS A 132 -19.41 2.94 -0.81
C HIS A 132 -18.99 3.83 -1.99
N PHE A 133 -17.72 4.22 -2.03
CA PHE A 133 -17.16 4.97 -3.14
C PHE A 133 -15.70 4.59 -3.40
N LEU A 134 -15.29 4.75 -4.66
CA LEU A 134 -13.92 4.57 -5.12
C LEU A 134 -13.16 5.90 -4.98
N LYS A 135 -12.00 5.88 -4.32
CA LYS A 135 -11.13 7.06 -4.19
C LYS A 135 -9.69 6.72 -4.59
N ASP A 136 -9.09 7.60 -5.40
CA ASP A 136 -7.71 7.55 -5.89
C ASP A 136 -7.37 6.28 -6.69
N GLY A 137 -7.74 6.29 -7.98
CA GLY A 137 -7.38 5.26 -8.97
C GLY A 137 -5.97 5.45 -9.54
N HIS A 138 -4.91 5.38 -8.72
CA HIS A 138 -3.54 5.40 -9.24
C HIS A 138 -2.76 4.12 -8.93
N SER A 139 -2.26 3.55 -10.04
CA SER A 139 -1.60 2.28 -10.22
C SER A 139 -0.22 2.24 -9.55
N ASP A 140 -0.16 1.87 -8.29
CA ASP A 140 0.75 0.84 -7.76
C ASP A 140 0.42 0.66 -6.27
N SER A 141 -0.12 -0.50 -5.89
CA SER A 141 -0.51 -0.85 -4.51
C SER A 141 -1.47 0.11 -3.78
N GLY A 142 -2.78 -0.16 -3.89
CA GLY A 142 -3.74 0.25 -2.86
C GLY A 142 -4.82 1.21 -3.33
N THR A 143 -5.73 0.73 -4.17
CA THR A 143 -7.04 1.35 -4.35
C THR A 143 -7.77 1.39 -2.99
N ARG A 144 -8.17 2.58 -2.54
CA ARG A 144 -8.80 2.76 -1.23
C ARG A 144 -10.31 2.87 -1.40
N TYR A 145 -11.04 1.94 -0.79
CA TYR A 145 -12.49 1.94 -0.80
C TYR A 145 -13.02 2.48 0.51
N GLY A 146 -13.79 3.56 0.41
CA GLY A 146 -14.39 4.27 1.52
C GLY A 146 -15.84 3.87 1.74
N SER A 147 -16.26 3.77 3.00
CA SER A 147 -17.66 3.73 3.42
C SER A 147 -18.00 5.05 4.12
N PHE A 148 -19.07 5.72 3.70
CA PHE A 148 -19.56 6.98 4.26
C PHE A 148 -20.83 6.74 5.07
N CYS A 149 -20.84 7.05 6.37
CA CYS A 149 -22.05 6.93 7.18
C CYS A 149 -23.03 8.12 7.01
N GLN A 150 -24.34 7.85 6.89
CA GLN A 150 -25.44 8.80 6.73
C GLN A 150 -26.54 8.51 7.77
N ASN A 151 -26.92 9.54 8.53
CA ASN A 151 -27.90 9.60 9.65
C ASN A 151 -27.41 9.11 11.02
#